data_AF-A0A7S7ULB7-F1
#
_entry.id   AF-A0A7S7ULB7-F1
#
_cell.length_a   1.000
_cell.length_b   1.000
_cell.length_c   1.000
_cell.angle_alpha   90.00
_cell.angle_beta   90.00
_cell.angle_gamma   90.00
#
_symmetry.space_group_name_H-M   'P 1'
#
loop_
_entity.id
_entity.type
_entity.pdbx_description
1 polymer ?
#
loop_
_entity_poly.entity_id
_entity_poly.type
_entity_poly.pdbx_seq_one_letter_code
_entity_poly.pdbx_strand_id
1 'polypeptide(L)'
;MLNYAGTPPLAAMAETDSRQLIAAELRSLIARMEISLRLIDAAMEPEDDGSIVSADLGSTEIVVLDDVTPRFTAARAALNACRAELGQALQNLSESGSPA
;
A
#
# COMPACT_ATOMS: atom_id res chain seq x y z
N MET A 1 -42.94 -29.74 10.71
CA MET A 1 -42.66 -28.29 10.67
C MET A 1 -41.16 -28.13 10.49
N LEU A 2 -40.68 -28.12 9.25
CA LEU A 2 -39.25 -27.96 8.92
C LEU A 2 -39.01 -26.49 8.57
N ASN A 3 -38.57 -25.69 9.54
CA ASN A 3 -38.10 -24.34 9.29
C ASN A 3 -36.64 -24.42 8.80
N TYR A 4 -36.47 -24.72 7.51
CA TYR A 4 -35.18 -24.57 6.83
C TYR A 4 -35.11 -23.15 6.26
N ALA A 5 -34.97 -22.16 7.15
CA ALA A 5 -34.67 -20.78 6.75
C ALA A 5 -33.15 -20.65 6.55
N GLY A 6 -32.60 -21.45 5.63
CA GLY A 6 -31.32 -21.13 5.01
C GLY A 6 -31.55 -19.97 4.06
N THR A 7 -30.68 -18.96 4.11
CA THR A 7 -30.67 -17.86 3.14
C THR A 7 -30.84 -18.41 1.72
N PRO A 8 -31.75 -17.87 0.90
CA PRO A 8 -32.01 -18.40 -0.42
C PRO A 8 -30.70 -18.43 -1.23
N PRO A 9 -30.42 -19.48 -2.03
CA PRO A 9 -29.15 -19.65 -2.74
C PRO A 9 -28.74 -18.42 -3.57
N LEU A 10 -29.72 -17.68 -4.08
CA LEU A 10 -29.52 -16.45 -4.85
C LEU A 10 -28.91 -15.31 -4.01
N ALA A 11 -29.27 -15.20 -2.73
CA ALA A 11 -28.69 -14.20 -1.83
C ALA A 11 -27.24 -14.55 -1.49
N ALA A 12 -26.94 -15.84 -1.24
CA ALA A 12 -25.58 -16.31 -0.99
C ALA A 12 -24.66 -16.14 -2.22
N MET A 13 -25.18 -16.32 -3.44
CA MET A 13 -24.46 -16.05 -4.69
C MET A 13 -24.17 -14.55 -4.86
N ALA A 14 -25.17 -13.68 -4.70
CA ALA A 14 -25.00 -12.24 -4.82
C ALA A 14 -24.02 -11.66 -3.78
N GLU A 15 -24.02 -12.21 -2.56
CA GLU A 15 -23.06 -11.86 -1.51
C GLU A 15 -21.63 -12.32 -1.86
N THR A 16 -21.49 -13.49 -2.48
CA THR A 16 -20.21 -13.99 -2.97
C THR A 16 -19.67 -13.14 -4.12
N ASP A 17 -20.52 -12.75 -5.08
CA ASP A 17 -20.14 -11.85 -6.17
C ASP A 17 -19.72 -10.47 -5.63
N SER A 18 -20.46 -9.94 -4.65
CA SER A 18 -20.12 -8.67 -3.99
C SER A 18 -18.77 -8.73 -3.27
N ARG A 19 -18.51 -9.82 -2.52
CA ARG A 19 -17.21 -10.04 -1.87
C ARG A 19 -16.07 -10.14 -2.87
N GLN A 20 -16.29 -10.81 -4.01
CA GLN A 20 -15.28 -10.94 -5.07
C GLN A 20 -14.97 -9.59 -5.73
N LEU A 21 -16.00 -8.76 -5.98
CA LEU A 21 -15.81 -7.41 -6.52
C LEU A 21 -15.01 -6.52 -5.56
N ILE A 22 -15.37 -6.53 -4.27
CA ILE A 22 -14.63 -5.79 -3.24
C ILE A 22 -13.19 -6.30 -3.17
N ALA A 23 -12.98 -7.61 -3.19
CA ALA A 23 -11.64 -8.20 -3.17
C ALA A 23 -10.81 -7.83 -4.42
N ALA A 24 -11.44 -7.71 -5.59
CA ALA A 24 -10.77 -7.26 -6.82
C ALA A 24 -10.32 -5.79 -6.69
N GLU A 25 -11.20 -4.91 -6.19
CA GLU A 25 -10.88 -3.51 -5.94
C GLU A 25 -9.76 -3.33 -4.91
N LEU A 26 -9.78 -4.07 -3.80
CA LEU A 26 -8.73 -4.01 -2.79
C LEU A 26 -7.36 -4.46 -3.35
N ARG A 27 -7.34 -5.49 -4.23
CA ARG A 27 -6.10 -5.90 -4.93
C ARG A 27 -5.59 -4.81 -5.87
N SER A 28 -6.49 -4.14 -6.61
CA SER A 28 -6.16 -3.01 -7.47
C SER A 28 -5.56 -1.84 -6.67
N LEU A 29 -6.13 -1.53 -5.50
CA LEU A 29 -5.63 -0.49 -4.61
C LEU A 29 -4.23 -0.82 -4.07
N ILE A 30 -3.99 -2.08 -3.67
CA ILE A 30 -2.64 -2.54 -3.24
C ILE A 30 -1.63 -2.36 -4.37
N ALA A 31 -1.97 -2.74 -5.61
CA ALA A 31 -1.07 -2.57 -6.76
C ALA A 31 -0.73 -1.09 -7.01
N ARG A 32 -1.70 -0.18 -6.85
CA ARG A 32 -1.46 1.27 -6.93
C ARG A 32 -0.55 1.76 -5.81
N MET A 33 -0.70 1.27 -4.59
CA MET A 33 0.18 1.61 -3.47
C MET A 33 1.63 1.14 -3.71
N GLU A 34 1.82 -0.03 -4.32
CA GLU A 34 3.15 -0.50 -4.71
C GLU A 34 3.82 0.43 -5.73
N ILE A 35 3.06 0.97 -6.68
CA ILE A 35 3.55 2.00 -7.62
C ILE A 35 3.96 3.26 -6.85
N SER A 36 3.13 3.75 -5.92
CA SER A 36 3.47 4.91 -5.08
C SER A 36 4.72 4.69 -4.24
N LEU A 37 4.91 3.49 -3.68
CA LEU A 37 6.13 3.14 -2.95
C LEU A 37 7.37 3.20 -3.84
N ARG A 38 7.30 2.72 -5.09
CA ARG A 38 8.40 2.84 -6.06
C ARG A 38 8.72 4.28 -6.43
N LEU A 39 7.70 5.13 -6.56
CA LEU A 39 7.90 6.57 -6.80
C LEU A 39 8.58 7.25 -5.61
N ILE A 40 8.22 6.86 -4.38
CA ILE A 40 8.88 7.33 -3.17
C ILE A 40 10.33 6.83 -3.12
N ASP A 41 10.57 5.55 -3.42
CA ASP A 41 11.92 4.98 -3.44
C ASP A 41 12.80 5.67 -4.50
N ALA A 42 12.27 5.99 -5.69
CA ALA A 42 12.97 6.75 -6.73
C ALA A 42 13.23 8.22 -6.32
N ALA A 43 12.30 8.85 -5.60
CA ALA A 43 12.48 10.22 -5.09
C ALA A 43 13.49 10.30 -3.92
N MET A 44 13.78 9.18 -3.26
CA MET A 44 14.80 9.06 -2.22
C MET A 44 16.15 8.57 -2.77
N GLU A 45 16.23 8.15 -4.04
CA GLU A 45 17.54 7.90 -4.64
C GLU A 45 18.32 9.21 -4.65
N PRO A 46 19.55 9.24 -4.11
CA PRO A 46 20.38 10.42 -4.25
C PRO A 46 20.57 10.64 -5.75
N GLU A 47 20.17 11.79 -6.25
CA GLU A 47 20.60 12.23 -7.57
C GLU A 47 22.13 12.16 -7.52
N ASP A 48 22.73 11.27 -8.31
CA ASP A 48 24.17 11.29 -8.60
C ASP A 48 24.43 12.53 -9.46
N ASP A 49 24.14 13.72 -8.91
CA ASP A 49 24.58 14.98 -9.46
C ASP A 49 26.06 15.07 -9.13
N GLY A 50 26.84 14.49 -10.03
CA GLY A 50 28.26 14.70 -10.26
C GLY A 50 29.00 15.32 -9.09
N SER A 51 29.64 14.45 -8.31
CA SER A 51 31.00 14.79 -7.91
C SER A 51 31.77 15.24 -9.17
N ILE A 52 32.10 16.54 -9.24
CA ILE A 52 33.45 17.10 -9.42
C ILE A 52 33.34 18.47 -10.15
N VAL A 53 33.45 19.58 -9.39
CA VAL A 53 34.25 20.82 -9.62
C VAL A 53 33.55 21.99 -8.89
N SER A 54 34.05 22.58 -7.81
CA SER A 54 35.44 22.92 -7.53
C SER A 54 35.67 22.94 -6.03
N ALA A 55 36.76 22.29 -5.63
CA ALA A 55 37.52 22.75 -4.49
C ALA A 55 37.96 24.21 -4.77
N ASP A 56 37.35 25.18 -4.09
CA ASP A 56 37.96 26.50 -3.91
C ASP A 56 37.84 26.93 -2.44
N LEU A 57 38.88 26.55 -1.69
CA LEU A 57 39.60 27.41 -0.74
C LEU A 57 38.77 28.35 0.16
N GLY A 58 38.00 27.80 1.09
CA GLY A 58 37.46 28.59 2.21
C GLY A 58 36.39 27.85 3.00
N SER A 59 36.80 27.21 4.10
CA SER A 59 35.94 26.45 5.01
C SER A 59 34.61 27.15 5.33
N THR A 60 33.54 26.66 4.73
CA THR A 60 32.23 26.58 5.40
C THR A 60 31.63 25.26 4.94
N GLU A 61 31.76 24.26 5.79
CA GLU A 61 31.12 22.96 5.62
C GLU A 61 29.62 23.18 5.75
N ILE A 62 28.96 23.47 4.62
CA ILE A 62 27.51 23.61 4.57
C ILE A 62 26.93 22.19 4.62
N VAL A 63 26.58 21.76 5.83
CA VAL A 63 25.81 20.54 6.03
C VAL A 63 24.37 20.84 5.60
N VAL A 64 24.01 20.46 4.38
CA VAL A 64 22.62 20.48 3.92
C VAL A 64 21.89 19.37 4.67
N LEU A 65 21.12 19.75 5.68
CA LEU A 65 20.19 18.84 6.37
C LEU A 65 19.10 18.46 5.37
N ASP A 66 19.04 17.18 5.04
CA ASP A 66 17.99 16.60 4.22
C ASP A 66 16.65 16.62 4.99
N ASP A 67 15.87 17.67 4.78
CA ASP A 67 14.54 17.86 5.37
C ASP A 67 13.44 17.12 4.60
N VAL A 68 13.79 16.46 3.49
CA VAL A 68 12.86 15.82 2.56
C VAL A 68 12.77 14.32 2.81
N THR A 69 13.89 13.63 3.08
CA THR A 69 13.91 12.20 3.42
C THR A 69 13.05 11.82 4.65
N PRO A 70 12.99 12.61 5.73
CA PRO A 70 12.07 12.32 6.85
C PRO A 70 10.58 12.31 6.44
N ARG A 71 10.20 13.10 5.43
CA ARG A 71 8.81 13.15 4.93
C ARG A 71 8.49 11.94 4.07
N PHE A 72 9.40 11.55 3.18
CA PHE A 72 9.23 10.36 2.33
C PHE A 72 9.24 9.06 3.14
N THR A 73 10.09 8.97 4.17
CA THR A 73 10.10 7.81 5.09
C THR A 73 8.79 7.70 5.88
N ALA A 74 8.23 8.83 6.35
CA ALA A 74 6.91 8.83 6.99
C ALA A 74 5.78 8.40 6.04
N ALA A 75 5.77 8.92 4.80
CA ALA A 75 4.80 8.51 3.79
C ALA A 75 4.92 7.02 3.45
N ARG A 76 6.15 6.51 3.32
CA ARG A 76 6.45 5.09 3.09
C ARG A 76 5.93 4.21 4.22
N ALA A 77 6.13 4.62 5.48
CA ALA A 77 5.63 3.91 6.65
C ALA A 77 4.10 3.84 6.66
N ALA A 78 3.42 4.96 6.38
CA ALA A 78 1.97 5.03 6.31
C ALA A 78 1.38 4.14 5.19
N LEU A 79 2.00 4.16 4.00
CA LEU A 79 1.57 3.30 2.89
C LEU A 79 1.75 1.81 3.19
N ASN A 80 2.84 1.42 3.86
CA ASN A 80 3.05 0.03 4.27
C ASN A 80 2.05 -0.43 5.33
N ALA A 81 1.71 0.42 6.31
CA ALA A 81 0.68 0.12 7.29
C ALA A 81 -0.68 -0.10 6.60
N CYS A 82 -1.05 0.80 5.68
CA CYS A 82 -2.29 0.68 4.92
C CYS A 82 -2.34 -0.62 4.08
N ARG A 83 -1.23 -0.97 3.41
CA ARG A 83 -1.10 -2.23 2.67
C ARG A 83 -1.31 -3.45 3.56
N ALA A 84 -0.78 -3.44 4.79
CA ALA A 84 -0.97 -4.55 5.74
C ALA A 84 -2.44 -4.70 6.14
N GLU A 85 -3.13 -3.59 6.45
CA GLU A 85 -4.55 -3.58 6.79
C GLU A 85 -5.44 -4.04 5.62
N LEU A 86 -5.16 -3.58 4.40
CA LEU A 86 -5.86 -4.03 3.18
C LEU A 86 -5.65 -5.53 2.93
N GLY A 87 -4.42 -6.03 3.17
CA GLY A 87 -4.10 -7.45 3.10
C GLY A 87 -4.90 -8.29 4.11
N GLN A 88 -5.09 -7.78 5.33
CA GLN A 88 -5.95 -8.42 6.33
C GLN A 88 -7.42 -8.41 5.91
N ALA A 89 -7.90 -7.28 5.37
CA ALA A 89 -9.28 -7.18 4.87
C ALA A 89 -9.56 -8.22 3.77
N LEU A 90 -8.59 -8.46 2.87
CA LEU A 90 -8.68 -9.49 1.83
C LEU A 90 -8.74 -10.92 2.41
N GLN A 91 -7.96 -11.21 3.46
CA GLN A 91 -8.00 -12.51 4.14
C GLN A 91 -9.38 -12.74 4.77
N ASN A 92 -9.90 -11.76 5.51
CA ASN A 92 -11.22 -11.85 6.14
C ASN A 92 -12.34 -12.07 5.12
N LEU A 93 -12.29 -11.38 3.97
CA LEU A 93 -13.24 -11.58 2.88
C LEU A 93 -13.15 -13.00 2.27
N SER A 94 -11.96 -13.61 2.28
CA SER A 94 -11.74 -14.97 1.77
C SER A 94 -12.20 -16.05 2.76
N GLU A 95 -11.95 -15.86 4.06
CA GLU A 95 -12.36 -16.78 5.13
C GLU A 95 -13.88 -16.83 5.32
N SER A 96 -14.57 -15.69 5.13
CA SER A 96 -16.03 -15.61 5.22
C SER A 96 -16.77 -16.50 4.20
N GLY A 97 -16.08 -17.05 3.19
CA GLY A 97 -16.64 -17.90 2.14
C GLY A 97 -16.53 -19.41 2.38
N SER A 98 -15.88 -19.85 3.46
CA SER A 98 -15.75 -21.28 3.78
C SER A 98 -16.83 -21.67 4.79
N PRO A 99 -17.92 -22.36 4.38
CA PRO A 99 -18.84 -22.94 5.34
C PRO A 99 -18.12 -24.08 6.07
N ALA A 100 -17.99 -23.95 7.40
CA ALA A 100 -17.64 -25.05 8.29
C ALA A 100 -18.74 -26.11 8.35
#